data_AF-A0A3T1B7Q6-F1
#
_entry.id   AF-A0A3T1B7Q6-F1
#
_cell.length_a   1.000
_cell.length_b   1.000
_cell.length_c   1.000
_cell.angle_alpha   90.00
_cell.angle_beta   90.00
_cell.angle_gamma   90.00
#
_symmetry.space_group_name_H-M   'P 1'
#
loop_
_entity.id
_entity.type
_entity.pdbx_description
1 polymer ?
#
loop_
_entity_poly.entity_id
_entity_poly.type
_entity_poly.pdbx_seq_one_letter_code
_entity_poly.pdbx_strand_id
1 'polypeptide(L)'
;MKLTASGVRRSRLTLACVNRSPNLALVLDQIELDMPGVQPLSTRERLQLWLGDQEEDTPEVIAALMILEDDSSREWRVQLYFDVEAARRPFESEDGWLIPGGDEAWWLYEEAERTYLHGLFVASLLCAHAACERALAGSLLDFASQLDPRWQRWGLTPLAEAAARFQIIAPDLEAKLKDLAERRKVTAHYKPPLHPNSVLSRALPPPQPPEVLMPKAEGRPLEHKDIDQAYREEAMRNFDHAVRAQVKRIADVMREDARFGMQTVIELLGGQHGHSLIGRI
;
A
#
# COMPACT_ATOMS: atom_id res chain seq x y z
N MET A 1 25.37 0.54 49.24
CA MET A 1 25.34 0.54 47.77
C MET A 1 24.50 1.73 47.32
N LYS A 2 25.11 2.79 46.78
CA LYS A 2 24.40 4.01 46.35
C LYS A 2 24.01 3.83 44.88
N LEU A 3 22.70 3.66 44.60
CA LEU A 3 22.17 3.69 43.24
C LEU A 3 22.23 5.14 42.74
N THR A 4 23.12 5.44 41.81
CA THR A 4 23.16 6.73 41.11
C THR A 4 22.03 6.76 40.07
N ALA A 5 21.18 7.79 40.13
CA ALA A 5 19.96 7.92 39.33
C ALA A 5 20.17 8.21 37.82
N SER A 6 21.30 7.80 37.24
CA SER A 6 21.71 8.17 35.87
C SER A 6 21.22 7.22 34.77
N GLY A 7 20.32 6.27 35.04
CA GLY A 7 20.03 5.17 34.11
C GLY A 7 18.55 4.89 33.80
N VAL A 8 17.58 5.66 34.30
CA VAL A 8 16.16 5.34 34.05
C VAL A 8 15.75 5.83 32.67
N ARG A 9 15.75 4.94 31.67
CA ARG A 9 15.11 5.19 30.37
C ARG A 9 13.64 4.80 30.49
N ARG A 10 12.75 5.78 30.30
CA ARG A 10 11.33 5.51 30.05
C ARG A 10 11.08 5.62 28.56
N SER A 11 10.63 4.52 27.96
CA SER A 11 10.12 4.51 26.60
C SER A 11 8.81 5.28 26.57
N ARG A 12 8.81 6.55 26.14
CA ARG A 12 7.58 7.34 25.97
C ARG A 12 6.85 6.90 24.70
N LEU A 13 6.26 5.71 24.72
CA LEU A 13 5.19 5.35 23.78
C LEU A 13 3.88 5.89 24.33
N THR A 14 3.58 7.15 24.01
CA THR A 14 2.33 7.80 24.42
C THR A 14 1.20 7.29 23.54
N LEU A 15 0.61 6.15 23.90
CA LEU A 15 -0.59 5.61 23.26
C LEU A 15 -1.79 5.79 24.20
N ALA A 16 -2.76 6.60 23.79
CA ALA A 16 -4.02 6.84 24.52
C ALA A 16 -4.81 5.55 24.82
N CYS A 17 -4.48 4.43 24.16
CA CYS A 17 -5.06 3.12 24.37
C CYS A 17 -4.52 2.41 25.64
N VAL A 18 -3.28 2.68 26.05
CA VAL A 18 -2.61 2.00 27.17
C VAL A 18 -3.28 2.34 28.51
N ASN A 19 -3.87 3.54 28.63
CA ASN A 19 -4.56 3.99 29.85
C ASN A 19 -5.84 3.21 30.19
N ARG A 20 -6.33 2.31 29.32
CA ARG A 20 -7.54 1.51 29.57
C ARG A 20 -7.27 0.06 29.98
N SER A 21 -6.03 -0.42 29.88
CA SER A 21 -5.69 -1.77 30.32
C SER A 21 -4.43 -1.80 31.20
N PRO A 22 -4.58 -2.03 32.52
CA PRO A 22 -3.45 -1.99 33.45
C PRO A 22 -2.42 -3.10 33.18
N ASN A 23 -2.85 -4.27 32.67
CA ASN A 23 -1.95 -5.39 32.42
C ASN A 23 -1.04 -5.14 31.21
N LEU A 24 -1.59 -4.61 30.11
CA LEU A 24 -0.79 -4.28 28.93
C LEU A 24 0.15 -3.09 29.20
N ALA A 25 -0.29 -2.11 29.99
CA ALA A 25 0.55 -1.00 30.44
C ALA A 25 1.78 -1.48 31.23
N LEU A 26 1.61 -2.46 32.12
CA LEU A 26 2.72 -3.03 32.90
C LEU A 26 3.79 -3.69 32.02
N VAL A 27 3.41 -4.27 30.88
CA VAL A 27 4.34 -4.88 29.92
C VAL A 27 5.08 -3.82 29.09
N LEU A 28 4.38 -2.75 28.69
CA LEU A 28 4.92 -1.71 27.82
C LEU A 28 5.77 -0.66 28.57
N ASP A 29 5.38 -0.31 29.80
CA ASP A 29 6.01 0.72 30.63
C ASP A 29 6.96 0.15 31.70
N GLN A 30 7.38 -1.11 31.55
CA GLN A 30 8.25 -1.75 32.52
C GLN A 30 9.58 -0.98 32.64
N ILE A 31 9.85 -0.45 33.83
CA ILE A 31 11.09 0.26 34.12
C ILE A 31 12.24 -0.73 34.00
N GLU A 32 13.09 -0.54 32.99
CA GLU A 32 14.32 -1.30 32.84
C GLU A 32 15.39 -0.72 33.76
N LEU A 33 15.85 -1.53 34.71
CA LEU A 33 17.03 -1.24 35.51
C LEU A 33 18.25 -1.74 34.71
N ASP A 34 19.19 -0.83 34.43
CA ASP A 34 20.46 -1.17 33.79
C ASP A 34 21.29 -2.06 34.73
N MET A 35 21.20 -3.38 34.53
CA MET A 35 21.94 -4.38 35.30
C MET A 35 23.10 -4.91 34.45
N PRO A 36 24.36 -4.83 34.95
CA PRO A 36 25.52 -5.32 34.20
C PRO A 36 25.36 -6.78 33.77
N GLY A 37 25.47 -7.03 32.46
CA GLY A 37 25.38 -8.36 31.86
C GLY A 37 23.97 -8.85 31.52
N VAL A 38 22.93 -8.08 31.81
CA VAL A 38 21.54 -8.39 31.40
C VAL A 38 21.13 -7.43 30.29
N GLN A 39 20.84 -7.97 29.10
CA GLN A 39 20.27 -7.15 28.03
C GLN A 39 18.77 -6.96 28.26
N PRO A 40 18.25 -5.72 28.21
CA PRO A 40 16.81 -5.49 28.29
C PRO A 40 16.12 -6.07 27.06
N LEU A 41 14.93 -6.64 27.28
CA LEU A 41 14.07 -7.11 26.20
C LEU A 41 13.50 -5.91 25.46
N SER A 42 13.49 -5.98 24.13
CA SER A 42 12.74 -5.06 23.28
C SER A 42 11.24 -5.11 23.59
N THR A 43 10.49 -4.06 23.22
CA THR A 43 9.02 -4.06 23.33
C THR A 43 8.41 -5.27 22.62
N ARG A 44 8.96 -5.67 21.47
CA ARG A 44 8.54 -6.86 20.71
C ARG A 44 8.72 -8.14 21.53
N GLU A 45 9.91 -8.36 22.07
CA GLU A 45 10.21 -9.55 22.87
C GLU A 45 9.36 -9.62 24.14
N ARG A 46 9.14 -8.49 24.82
CA ARG A 46 8.26 -8.41 26.00
C ARG A 46 6.81 -8.80 25.67
N LEU A 47 6.27 -8.28 24.59
CA LEU A 47 4.91 -8.61 24.16
C LEU A 47 4.79 -10.07 23.72
N GLN A 48 5.80 -10.61 23.01
CA GLN A 48 5.82 -12.02 22.62
C GLN A 48 5.88 -12.96 23.83
N LEU A 49 6.70 -12.63 24.83
CA LEU A 49 6.77 -13.40 26.07
C LEU A 49 5.43 -13.36 26.81
N TRP A 50 4.87 -12.17 27.00
CA TRP A 50 3.57 -12.00 27.69
C TRP A 50 2.43 -12.74 26.98
N LEU A 51 2.38 -12.68 25.63
CA LEU A 51 1.40 -13.41 24.82
C LEU A 51 1.55 -14.93 24.92
N GLY A 52 2.77 -15.44 25.13
CA GLY A 52 3.01 -16.88 25.32
C GLY A 52 2.35 -17.44 26.59
N ASP A 53 2.05 -16.58 27.56
CA ASP A 53 1.40 -16.94 28.82
C ASP A 53 -0.12 -16.70 28.81
N GLN A 54 -0.72 -16.23 27.70
CA GLN A 54 -2.16 -15.96 27.61
C GLN A 54 -2.91 -17.16 27.01
N GLU A 55 -3.96 -17.62 27.70
CA GLU A 55 -4.81 -18.75 27.26
C GLU A 55 -6.07 -18.30 26.50
N GLU A 56 -6.48 -17.03 26.62
CA GLU A 56 -7.73 -16.50 26.07
C GLU A 56 -7.51 -15.24 25.19
N ASP A 57 -8.30 -15.12 24.12
CA ASP A 57 -8.33 -13.96 23.23
C ASP A 57 -9.08 -12.77 23.88
N THR A 58 -8.42 -12.12 24.83
CA THR A 58 -8.92 -10.89 25.47
C THR A 58 -8.67 -9.65 24.58
N PRO A 59 -9.39 -8.53 24.78
CA PRO A 59 -9.11 -7.27 24.09
C PRO A 59 -7.64 -6.83 24.22
N GLU A 60 -6.99 -7.13 25.35
CA GLU A 60 -5.56 -6.91 25.59
C GLU A 60 -4.65 -7.74 24.70
N VAL A 61 -4.96 -9.02 24.55
CA VAL A 61 -4.24 -9.94 23.66
C VAL A 61 -4.35 -9.44 22.22
N ILE A 62 -5.55 -9.06 21.79
CA ILE A 62 -5.76 -8.48 20.46
C ILE A 62 -4.99 -7.17 20.30
N ALA A 63 -5.00 -6.28 21.28
CA ALA A 63 -4.24 -5.03 21.23
C ALA A 63 -2.72 -5.27 21.16
N ALA A 64 -2.18 -6.21 21.92
CA ALA A 64 -0.78 -6.61 21.87
C ALA A 64 -0.39 -7.20 20.50
N LEU A 65 -1.23 -8.07 19.95
CA LEU A 65 -1.06 -8.61 18.59
C LEU A 65 -1.08 -7.49 17.54
N MET A 66 -2.00 -6.53 17.67
CA MET A 66 -2.05 -5.35 16.79
C MET A 66 -0.78 -4.49 16.91
N ILE A 67 -0.22 -4.30 18.11
CA ILE A 67 1.04 -3.58 18.30
C ILE A 67 2.20 -4.31 17.62
N LEU A 68 2.29 -5.64 17.79
CA LEU A 68 3.32 -6.46 17.16
C LEU A 68 3.25 -6.43 15.64
N GLU A 69 2.04 -6.49 15.09
CA GLU A 69 1.77 -6.38 13.66
C GLU A 69 2.07 -4.97 13.13
N ASP A 70 1.69 -3.92 13.88
CA ASP A 70 1.99 -2.52 13.58
C ASP A 70 3.49 -2.28 13.51
N ASP A 71 4.26 -2.88 14.44
CA ASP A 71 5.71 -2.76 14.50
C ASP A 71 6.38 -3.41 13.28
N SER A 72 5.93 -4.61 12.87
CA SER A 72 6.43 -5.26 11.65
C SER A 72 6.05 -4.55 10.35
N SER A 73 4.98 -3.75 10.37
CA SER A 73 4.53 -2.99 9.20
C SER A 73 5.03 -1.54 9.20
N ARG A 74 5.58 -1.03 10.31
CA ARG A 74 5.97 0.38 10.47
C ARG A 74 7.06 0.81 9.50
N GLU A 75 8.16 0.05 9.40
CA GLU A 75 9.26 0.37 8.46
C GLU A 75 8.75 0.45 7.03
N TRP A 76 7.85 -0.47 6.67
CA TRP A 76 7.23 -0.49 5.35
C TRP A 76 6.31 0.71 5.12
N ARG A 77 5.46 1.09 6.09
CA ARG A 77 4.64 2.31 5.98
C ARG A 77 5.46 3.58 5.85
N VAL A 78 6.60 3.66 6.54
CA VAL A 78 7.56 4.77 6.41
C VAL A 78 8.11 4.83 4.98
N GLN A 79 8.43 3.69 4.37
CA GLN A 79 8.86 3.67 2.97
C GLN A 79 7.75 4.15 2.02
N LEU A 80 6.50 3.73 2.23
CA LEU A 80 5.37 4.20 1.43
C LEU A 80 5.10 5.69 1.62
N TYR A 81 5.31 6.22 2.84
CA TYR A 81 5.24 7.66 3.11
C TYR A 81 6.27 8.43 2.29
N PHE A 82 7.52 7.97 2.26
CA PHE A 82 8.54 8.60 1.40
C PHE A 82 8.22 8.52 -0.09
N ASP A 83 7.51 7.49 -0.55
CA ASP A 83 7.03 7.41 -1.94
C ASP A 83 6.00 8.51 -2.25
N VAL A 84 5.05 8.76 -1.33
CA VAL A 84 4.05 9.84 -1.46
C VAL A 84 4.72 11.21 -1.42
N GLU A 85 5.61 11.44 -0.45
CA GLU A 85 6.33 12.71 -0.31
C GLU A 85 7.23 13.00 -1.51
N ALA A 86 7.92 11.98 -2.04
CA ALA A 86 8.71 12.14 -3.26
C ALA A 86 7.86 12.53 -4.48
N ALA A 87 6.62 12.03 -4.56
CA ALA A 87 5.69 12.40 -5.62
C ALA A 87 5.09 13.80 -5.41
N ARG A 88 4.86 14.22 -4.16
CA ARG A 88 4.29 15.52 -3.78
C ARG A 88 5.27 16.68 -3.95
N ARG A 89 6.54 16.46 -3.61
CA ARG A 89 7.60 17.49 -3.56
C ARG A 89 7.71 18.38 -4.81
N PRO A 90 7.62 17.88 -6.05
CA PRO A 90 7.67 18.74 -7.25
C PRO A 90 6.53 19.76 -7.35
N PHE A 91 5.46 19.57 -6.59
CA PHE A 91 4.24 20.37 -6.61
C PHE A 91 3.98 21.09 -5.28
N GLU A 92 4.94 21.11 -4.36
CA GLU A 92 4.85 21.92 -3.16
C GLU A 92 4.87 23.41 -3.53
N SER A 93 3.86 24.14 -3.05
CA SER A 93 3.71 25.57 -3.23
C SER A 93 3.36 26.21 -1.89
N GLU A 94 3.90 27.41 -1.61
CA GLU A 94 3.55 28.18 -0.42
C GLU A 94 2.06 28.58 -0.41
N ASP A 95 1.47 28.73 -1.61
CA ASP A 95 0.06 29.10 -1.80
C ASP A 95 -0.92 27.93 -1.58
N GLY A 96 -0.40 26.73 -1.33
CA GLY A 96 -1.20 25.51 -1.18
C GLY A 96 -1.75 24.97 -2.52
N TRP A 97 -2.71 24.06 -2.42
CA TRP A 97 -3.35 23.41 -3.57
C TRP A 97 -4.78 23.90 -3.77
N LEU A 98 -5.12 24.28 -5.00
CA LEU A 98 -6.49 24.49 -5.43
C LEU A 98 -6.97 23.21 -6.08
N ILE A 99 -7.92 22.54 -5.41
CA ILE A 99 -8.40 21.24 -5.86
C ILE A 99 -9.70 21.44 -6.65
N PRO A 100 -9.67 21.34 -7.99
CA PRO A 100 -10.90 21.31 -8.76
C PRO A 100 -11.75 20.10 -8.32
N GLY A 101 -13.08 20.24 -8.39
CA GLY A 101 -14.01 19.22 -7.88
C GLY A 101 -14.30 19.33 -6.37
N GLY A 102 -13.63 20.24 -5.66
CA GLY A 102 -13.95 20.62 -4.28
C GLY A 102 -13.65 19.52 -3.25
N ASP A 103 -14.38 19.55 -2.14
CA ASP A 103 -14.16 18.69 -0.97
C ASP A 103 -14.22 17.18 -1.30
N GLU A 104 -15.04 16.77 -2.27
CA GLU A 104 -15.13 15.36 -2.68
C GLU A 104 -13.81 14.87 -3.30
N ALA A 105 -13.19 15.67 -4.18
CA ALA A 105 -11.91 15.33 -4.79
C ALA A 105 -10.78 15.30 -3.75
N TRP A 106 -10.77 16.26 -2.82
CA TRP A 106 -9.80 16.30 -1.72
C TRP A 106 -9.92 15.08 -0.80
N TRP A 107 -11.15 14.77 -0.36
CA TRP A 107 -11.38 13.62 0.51
C TRP A 107 -10.96 12.31 -0.15
N LEU A 108 -11.29 12.12 -1.44
CA LEU A 108 -10.86 10.93 -2.19
C LEU A 108 -9.33 10.85 -2.32
N TYR A 109 -8.65 11.98 -2.46
CA TYR A 109 -7.18 12.02 -2.43
C TYR A 109 -6.62 11.63 -1.06
N GLU A 110 -7.14 12.19 0.04
CA GLU A 110 -6.71 11.80 1.40
C GLU A 110 -6.96 10.31 1.68
N GLU A 111 -8.11 9.77 1.26
CA GLU A 111 -8.41 8.34 1.41
C GLU A 111 -7.48 7.49 0.54
N ALA A 112 -7.13 7.94 -0.67
CA ALA A 112 -6.16 7.26 -1.50
C ALA A 112 -4.78 7.16 -0.84
N GLU A 113 -4.33 8.26 -0.21
CA GLU A 113 -3.08 8.31 0.55
C GLU A 113 -3.13 7.43 1.79
N ARG A 114 -4.16 7.56 2.64
CA ARG A 114 -4.29 6.74 3.86
C ARG A 114 -4.31 5.26 3.53
N THR A 115 -5.14 4.86 2.58
CA THR A 115 -5.23 3.44 2.16
C THR A 115 -3.92 2.95 1.55
N TYR A 116 -3.18 3.81 0.81
CA TYR A 116 -1.84 3.47 0.32
C TYR A 116 -0.89 3.18 1.47
N LEU A 117 -0.80 4.10 2.45
CA LEU A 117 0.06 3.97 3.63
C LEU A 117 -0.30 2.76 4.49
N HIS A 118 -1.56 2.33 4.50
CA HIS A 118 -2.01 1.13 5.22
C HIS A 118 -1.90 -0.17 4.39
N GLY A 119 -1.38 -0.12 3.16
CA GLY A 119 -1.22 -1.31 2.33
C GLY A 119 -2.50 -1.79 1.64
N LEU A 120 -3.57 -1.01 1.70
CA LEU A 120 -4.87 -1.29 1.08
C LEU A 120 -4.85 -0.85 -0.39
N PHE A 121 -3.93 -1.42 -1.17
CA PHE A 121 -3.58 -0.94 -2.51
C PHE A 121 -4.74 -0.86 -3.51
N VAL A 122 -5.67 -1.80 -3.47
CA VAL A 122 -6.87 -1.76 -4.33
C VAL A 122 -7.77 -0.57 -3.97
N ALA A 123 -7.96 -0.30 -2.68
CA ALA A 123 -8.75 0.84 -2.21
C ALA A 123 -8.06 2.16 -2.60
N SER A 124 -6.74 2.23 -2.44
CA SER A 124 -5.93 3.39 -2.86
C SER A 124 -6.08 3.69 -4.34
N LEU A 125 -5.94 2.66 -5.19
CA LEU A 125 -6.12 2.80 -6.64
C LEU A 125 -7.53 3.30 -7.02
N LEU A 126 -8.58 2.80 -6.35
CA LEU A 126 -9.96 3.21 -6.59
C LEU A 126 -10.20 4.66 -6.15
N CYS A 127 -9.69 5.06 -4.99
CA CYS A 127 -9.83 6.42 -4.47
C CYS A 127 -9.05 7.42 -5.34
N ALA A 128 -7.82 7.10 -5.74
CA ALA A 128 -7.03 7.94 -6.64
C ALA A 128 -7.72 8.13 -8.00
N HIS A 129 -8.28 7.06 -8.58
CA HIS A 129 -9.06 7.13 -9.81
C HIS A 129 -10.27 8.06 -9.67
N ALA A 130 -11.05 7.89 -8.60
CA ALA A 130 -12.24 8.70 -8.35
C ALA A 130 -11.87 10.18 -8.09
N ALA A 131 -10.79 10.44 -7.37
CA ALA A 131 -10.27 11.80 -7.16
C ALA A 131 -9.93 12.46 -8.50
N CYS A 132 -9.26 11.76 -9.41
CA CYS A 132 -8.98 12.27 -10.76
C CYS A 132 -10.26 12.57 -11.55
N GLU A 133 -11.29 11.72 -11.48
CA GLU A 133 -12.57 11.97 -12.14
C GLU A 133 -13.23 13.24 -11.61
N ARG A 134 -13.27 13.42 -10.28
CA ARG A 134 -13.86 14.62 -9.66
C ARG A 134 -13.08 15.88 -10.00
N ALA A 135 -11.76 15.80 -9.96
CA ALA A 135 -10.88 16.90 -10.32
C ALA A 135 -11.11 17.36 -11.76
N LEU A 136 -11.07 16.44 -12.73
CA LEU A 136 -11.29 16.79 -14.14
C LEU A 136 -12.71 17.29 -14.41
N ALA A 137 -13.72 16.66 -13.79
CA ALA A 137 -15.11 17.12 -13.92
C ALA A 137 -15.29 18.55 -13.39
N GLY A 138 -14.64 18.88 -12.27
CA GLY A 138 -14.60 20.23 -11.74
C GLY A 138 -13.91 21.22 -12.68
N SER A 139 -12.74 20.87 -13.21
CA SER A 139 -12.00 21.73 -14.16
C SER A 139 -12.75 21.95 -15.48
N LEU A 140 -13.61 21.01 -15.88
CA LEU A 140 -14.39 21.08 -17.12
C LEU A 140 -15.68 21.89 -17.01
N LEU A 141 -16.05 22.35 -15.81
CA LEU A 141 -17.33 23.00 -15.56
C LEU A 141 -17.52 24.27 -16.41
N ASP A 142 -16.46 25.07 -16.58
CA ASP A 142 -16.47 26.29 -17.40
C ASP A 142 -16.68 26.01 -18.90
N PHE A 143 -16.48 24.77 -19.33
CA PHE A 143 -16.64 24.32 -20.71
C PHE A 143 -17.93 23.51 -20.92
N ALA A 144 -18.83 23.45 -19.93
CA ALA A 144 -20.01 22.58 -19.96
C ALA A 144 -20.91 22.79 -21.19
N SER A 145 -21.01 24.01 -21.74
CA SER A 145 -21.79 24.30 -22.95
C SER A 145 -21.20 23.71 -24.24
N GLN A 146 -19.92 23.32 -24.21
CA GLN A 146 -19.15 22.76 -25.34
C GLN A 146 -18.94 21.24 -25.21
N LEU A 147 -19.50 20.63 -24.16
CA LEU A 147 -19.42 19.21 -23.86
C LEU A 147 -20.72 18.49 -24.27
N ASP A 148 -20.66 17.16 -24.36
CA ASP A 148 -21.87 16.34 -24.53
C ASP A 148 -22.81 16.56 -23.34
N PRO A 149 -24.14 16.67 -23.52
CA PRO A 149 -25.08 16.88 -22.41
C PRO A 149 -25.00 15.83 -21.28
N ARG A 150 -24.42 14.65 -21.54
CA ARG A 150 -24.22 13.56 -20.58
C ARG A 150 -22.81 13.51 -20.00
N TRP A 151 -22.00 14.56 -20.19
CA TRP A 151 -20.61 14.59 -19.72
C TRP A 151 -20.45 14.35 -18.21
N GLN A 152 -21.46 14.71 -17.43
CA GLN A 152 -21.50 14.46 -15.97
C GLN A 152 -21.50 12.96 -15.62
N ARG A 153 -21.77 12.07 -16.58
CA ARG A 153 -21.72 10.61 -16.42
C ARG A 153 -20.49 9.97 -17.04
N TRP A 154 -19.58 10.77 -17.57
CA TRP A 154 -18.33 10.29 -18.13
C TRP A 154 -17.44 9.71 -17.03
N GLY A 155 -16.71 8.65 -17.38
CA GLY A 155 -15.61 8.15 -16.55
C GLY A 155 -14.31 8.87 -16.87
N LEU A 156 -13.23 8.42 -16.22
CA LEU A 156 -11.91 9.06 -16.31
C LEU A 156 -11.39 9.29 -17.74
N THR A 157 -11.49 8.29 -18.62
CA THR A 157 -10.95 8.38 -19.99
C THR A 157 -11.56 9.53 -20.81
N PRO A 158 -12.89 9.61 -21.02
CA PRO A 158 -13.49 10.73 -21.75
C PRO A 158 -13.31 12.09 -21.07
N LEU A 159 -13.24 12.14 -19.72
CA LEU A 159 -12.92 13.37 -19.00
C LEU A 159 -11.48 13.84 -19.30
N ALA A 160 -10.51 12.94 -19.29
CA ALA A 160 -9.12 13.25 -19.62
C ALA A 160 -8.96 13.73 -21.07
N GLU A 161 -9.65 13.09 -22.02
CA GLU A 161 -9.65 13.51 -23.44
C GLU A 161 -10.24 14.91 -23.62
N ALA A 162 -11.34 15.21 -22.94
CA ALA A 162 -11.93 16.54 -22.99
C ALA A 162 -11.04 17.60 -22.33
N ALA A 163 -10.43 17.28 -21.19
CA ALA A 163 -9.52 18.19 -20.50
C ALA A 163 -8.27 18.49 -21.34
N ALA A 164 -7.70 17.47 -22.01
CA ALA A 164 -6.59 17.65 -22.93
C ALA A 164 -6.99 18.49 -24.15
N ARG A 165 -8.18 18.25 -24.72
CA ARG A 165 -8.74 19.04 -25.83
C ARG A 165 -8.86 20.53 -25.48
N PHE A 166 -9.24 20.86 -24.24
CA PHE A 166 -9.31 22.23 -23.75
C PHE A 166 -7.99 22.76 -23.16
N GLN A 167 -6.89 22.01 -23.28
CA GLN A 167 -5.56 22.36 -22.76
C GLN A 167 -5.54 22.61 -21.24
N ILE A 168 -6.42 21.96 -20.49
CA ILE A 168 -6.45 21.98 -19.02
C ILE A 168 -5.30 21.13 -18.46
N ILE A 169 -5.01 20.02 -19.14
CA ILE A 169 -3.92 19.10 -18.79
C ILE A 169 -2.98 18.90 -19.97
N ALA A 170 -1.74 18.55 -19.68
CA ALA A 170 -0.74 18.21 -20.70
C ALA A 170 -1.00 16.81 -21.31
N PRO A 171 -0.56 16.55 -22.57
CA PRO A 171 -0.81 15.27 -23.24
C PRO A 171 -0.19 14.04 -22.56
N ASP A 172 0.94 14.23 -21.87
CA ASP A 172 1.58 13.18 -21.07
C ASP A 172 0.73 12.79 -19.86
N LEU A 173 0.11 13.77 -19.19
CA LEU A 173 -0.84 13.52 -18.11
C LEU A 173 -2.12 12.85 -18.61
N GLU A 174 -2.62 13.21 -19.80
CA GLU A 174 -3.73 12.49 -20.45
C GLU A 174 -3.41 10.99 -20.62
N ALA A 175 -2.22 10.67 -21.13
CA ALA A 175 -1.78 9.30 -21.31
C ALA A 175 -1.69 8.54 -19.97
N LYS A 176 -1.19 9.18 -18.91
CA LYS A 176 -1.14 8.61 -17.55
C LYS A 176 -2.54 8.33 -16.99
N LEU A 177 -3.48 9.26 -17.16
CA LEU A 177 -4.88 9.10 -16.71
C LEU A 177 -5.58 7.96 -17.45
N LYS A 178 -5.28 7.78 -18.74
CA LYS A 178 -5.76 6.63 -19.52
C LYS A 178 -5.19 5.31 -19.00
N ASP A 179 -3.90 5.26 -18.68
CA ASP A 179 -3.28 4.07 -18.07
C ASP A 179 -3.86 3.77 -16.68
N LEU A 180 -4.13 4.82 -15.88
CA LEU A 180 -4.78 4.68 -14.57
C LEU A 180 -6.16 4.02 -14.70
N ALA A 181 -6.96 4.45 -15.69
CA ALA A 181 -8.25 3.83 -15.98
C ALA A 181 -8.10 2.35 -16.36
N GLU A 182 -7.10 2.00 -17.16
CA GLU A 182 -6.82 0.61 -17.56
C GLU A 182 -6.37 -0.28 -16.39
N ARG A 183 -5.52 0.24 -15.51
CA ARG A 183 -5.08 -0.45 -14.28
C ARG A 183 -6.26 -0.70 -13.34
N ARG A 184 -7.12 0.30 -13.15
CA ARG A 184 -8.35 0.17 -12.34
C ARG A 184 -9.33 -0.85 -12.92
N LYS A 185 -9.44 -0.99 -14.24
CA LYS A 185 -10.34 -1.99 -14.85
C LYS A 185 -10.06 -3.42 -14.39
N VAL A 186 -8.82 -3.73 -13.99
CA VAL A 186 -8.42 -5.06 -13.56
C VAL A 186 -9.06 -5.45 -12.22
N THR A 187 -9.37 -4.47 -11.37
CA THR A 187 -10.00 -4.70 -10.06
C THR A 187 -11.53 -4.69 -10.13
N ALA A 188 -12.10 -4.05 -11.15
CA ALA A 188 -13.55 -3.89 -11.31
C ALA A 188 -14.20 -4.82 -12.34
N HIS A 189 -13.42 -5.40 -13.26
CA HIS A 189 -13.92 -6.29 -14.30
C HIS A 189 -13.18 -7.61 -14.27
N TYR A 190 -13.93 -8.71 -14.37
CA TYR A 190 -13.35 -10.03 -14.55
C TYR A 190 -12.51 -10.04 -15.84
N LYS A 191 -11.20 -10.27 -15.70
CA LYS A 191 -10.29 -10.56 -16.81
C LYS A 191 -9.82 -12.01 -16.66
N PRO A 192 -9.79 -12.81 -17.74
CA PRO A 192 -9.20 -14.14 -17.69
C PRO A 192 -7.76 -14.11 -17.13
N PRO A 193 -7.31 -15.15 -16.40
CA PRO A 193 -5.98 -15.16 -15.76
C PRO A 193 -4.78 -14.90 -16.68
N LEU A 194 -4.90 -15.22 -17.97
CA LEU A 194 -3.85 -15.05 -18.98
C LEU A 194 -4.07 -13.82 -19.86
N HIS A 195 -5.09 -13.00 -19.58
CA HIS A 195 -5.26 -11.74 -20.29
C HIS A 195 -4.05 -10.83 -19.97
N PRO A 196 -3.46 -10.13 -20.96
CA PRO A 196 -2.24 -9.33 -20.77
C PRO A 196 -2.34 -8.33 -19.61
N ASN A 197 -3.51 -7.70 -19.47
CA ASN A 197 -3.76 -6.72 -18.41
C ASN A 197 -4.30 -7.35 -17.10
N SER A 198 -4.32 -8.67 -16.93
CA SER A 198 -4.76 -9.28 -15.66
C SER A 198 -3.67 -9.15 -14.58
N VAL A 199 -4.08 -9.14 -13.30
CA VAL A 199 -3.10 -9.15 -12.19
C VAL A 199 -2.25 -10.41 -12.24
N LEU A 200 -2.89 -11.55 -12.52
CA LEU A 200 -2.21 -12.84 -12.58
C LEU A 200 -1.16 -12.86 -13.69
N SER A 201 -1.51 -12.45 -14.91
CA SER A 201 -0.54 -12.39 -16.02
C SER A 201 0.65 -11.48 -15.73
N ARG A 202 0.44 -10.34 -15.05
CA ARG A 202 1.53 -9.43 -14.66
C ARG A 202 2.37 -9.96 -13.50
N ALA A 203 1.80 -10.80 -12.65
CA ALA A 203 2.48 -11.44 -11.53
C ALA A 203 3.13 -12.79 -11.89
N LEU A 204 2.93 -13.30 -13.12
CA LEU A 204 3.60 -14.51 -13.56
C LEU A 204 5.09 -14.22 -13.79
N PRO A 205 5.99 -15.12 -13.34
CA PRO A 205 7.39 -15.02 -13.73
C PRO A 205 7.50 -15.18 -15.25
N PRO A 206 8.56 -14.65 -15.87
CA PRO A 206 8.86 -14.96 -17.26
C PRO A 206 8.92 -16.49 -17.44
N PRO A 207 8.43 -17.02 -18.58
CA PRO A 207 8.39 -18.46 -18.81
C PRO A 207 9.80 -19.04 -18.62
N GLN A 208 9.92 -19.99 -17.71
CA GLN A 208 11.18 -20.68 -17.49
C GLN A 208 11.38 -21.74 -18.58
N PRO A 209 12.63 -21.96 -19.03
CA PRO A 209 12.91 -23.03 -19.98
C PRO A 209 12.53 -24.40 -19.38
N PRO A 210 12.11 -25.37 -20.21
CA PRO A 210 11.63 -26.68 -19.75
C PRO A 210 12.64 -27.44 -18.88
N GLU A 211 13.94 -27.19 -19.07
CA GLU A 211 15.02 -27.84 -18.33
C GLU A 211 15.02 -27.54 -16.83
N VAL A 212 14.40 -26.43 -16.39
CA VAL A 212 14.33 -26.05 -14.97
C VAL A 212 13.17 -26.74 -14.25
N LEU A 213 12.13 -27.16 -14.98
CA LEU A 213 10.92 -27.77 -14.41
C LEU A 213 11.03 -29.28 -14.20
N MET A 214 12.02 -29.94 -14.80
CA MET A 214 12.26 -31.37 -14.62
C MET A 214 13.58 -31.57 -13.87
N PRO A 215 13.56 -31.76 -12.53
CA PRO A 215 14.78 -32.10 -11.81
C PRO A 215 15.35 -33.37 -12.45
N LYS A 216 16.63 -33.31 -12.86
CA LYS A 216 17.33 -34.48 -13.38
C LYS A 216 17.28 -35.55 -12.28
N ALA A 217 16.66 -36.68 -12.57
CA ALA A 217 16.63 -37.83 -11.68
C ALA A 217 18.04 -38.43 -11.60
N GLU A 218 18.92 -37.83 -10.82
CA GLU A 218 20.28 -38.32 -10.60
C GLU A 218 20.27 -39.49 -9.58
N GLY A 219 19.97 -40.69 -10.10
CA GLY A 219 20.83 -41.85 -9.88
C GLY A 219 20.93 -42.48 -8.48
N ARG A 220 19.85 -42.58 -7.69
CA ARG A 220 19.77 -43.60 -6.61
C ARG A 220 18.47 -44.40 -6.67
N PRO A 221 18.54 -45.74 -6.73
CA PRO A 221 17.36 -46.58 -6.50
C PRO A 221 17.01 -46.49 -5.01
N LEU A 222 16.02 -45.67 -4.68
CA LEU A 222 15.41 -45.64 -3.36
C LEU A 222 14.29 -46.72 -3.33
N GLU A 223 14.02 -47.32 -2.17
CA GLU A 223 12.95 -48.31 -2.03
C GLU A 223 11.56 -47.65 -2.14
N HIS A 224 10.61 -48.34 -2.79
CA HIS A 224 9.37 -47.79 -3.34
C HIS A 224 8.42 -47.11 -2.34
N LYS A 225 8.55 -47.34 -1.02
CA LYS A 225 7.65 -46.78 0.00
C LYS A 225 8.18 -45.52 0.69
N ASP A 226 9.48 -45.42 0.89
CA ASP A 226 10.08 -44.24 1.56
C ASP A 226 10.30 -43.07 0.58
N ILE A 227 10.39 -43.35 -0.73
CA ILE A 227 10.36 -42.32 -1.78
C ILE A 227 9.07 -41.51 -1.70
N ASP A 228 7.93 -42.19 -1.52
CA ASP A 228 6.63 -41.56 -1.65
C ASP A 228 6.37 -40.53 -0.56
N GLN A 229 6.83 -40.75 0.68
CA GLN A 229 6.63 -39.79 1.76
C GLN A 229 7.59 -38.61 1.67
N ALA A 230 8.90 -38.84 1.53
CA ALA A 230 9.88 -37.76 1.45
C ALA A 230 9.64 -36.87 0.22
N TYR A 231 9.29 -37.47 -0.92
CA TYR A 231 8.94 -36.74 -2.14
C TYR A 231 7.66 -35.92 -1.95
N ARG A 232 6.64 -36.46 -1.27
CA ARG A 232 5.42 -35.69 -0.95
C ARG A 232 5.70 -34.51 -0.03
N GLU A 233 6.49 -34.70 1.02
CA GLU A 233 6.84 -33.61 1.95
C GLU A 233 7.65 -32.52 1.26
N GLU A 234 8.61 -32.88 0.41
CA GLU A 234 9.37 -31.93 -0.39
C GLU A 234 8.50 -31.23 -1.44
N ALA A 235 7.62 -31.96 -2.13
CA ALA A 235 6.67 -31.39 -3.07
C ALA A 235 5.71 -30.39 -2.40
N MET A 236 5.23 -30.69 -1.19
CA MET A 236 4.39 -29.77 -0.41
C MET A 236 5.16 -28.52 0.04
N ARG A 237 6.41 -28.66 0.51
CA ARG A 237 7.26 -27.50 0.84
C ARG A 237 7.51 -26.62 -0.39
N ASN A 238 7.79 -27.23 -1.53
CA ASN A 238 8.01 -26.51 -2.80
C ASN A 238 6.73 -25.81 -3.28
N PHE A 239 5.58 -26.47 -3.12
CA PHE A 239 4.27 -25.89 -3.43
C PHE A 239 3.98 -24.68 -2.54
N ASP A 240 4.15 -24.79 -1.22
CA ASP A 240 3.94 -23.69 -0.28
C ASP A 240 4.85 -22.50 -0.59
N HIS A 241 6.12 -22.76 -0.90
CA HIS A 241 7.06 -21.72 -1.32
C HIS A 241 6.61 -21.05 -2.62
N ALA A 242 6.17 -21.81 -3.61
CA ALA A 242 5.67 -21.28 -4.88
C ALA A 242 4.41 -20.42 -4.71
N VAL A 243 3.47 -20.85 -3.86
CA VAL A 243 2.24 -20.11 -3.52
C VAL A 243 2.60 -18.80 -2.82
N ARG A 244 3.46 -18.83 -1.80
CA ARG A 244 3.91 -17.60 -1.10
C ARG A 244 4.59 -16.63 -2.06
N ALA A 245 5.44 -17.13 -2.95
CA ALA A 245 6.09 -16.31 -3.96
C ALA A 245 5.09 -15.70 -4.95
N GLN A 246 4.04 -16.43 -5.36
CA GLN A 246 2.99 -15.92 -6.23
C GLN A 246 2.14 -14.84 -5.55
N VAL A 247 1.74 -15.06 -4.29
CA VAL A 247 1.01 -14.07 -3.50
C VAL A 247 1.83 -12.79 -3.36
N LYS A 248 3.13 -12.92 -3.08
CA LYS A 248 4.04 -11.77 -3.02
C LYS A 248 4.07 -10.98 -4.34
N ARG A 249 4.22 -11.66 -5.49
CA ARG A 249 4.21 -11.00 -6.81
C ARG A 249 2.89 -10.29 -7.10
N ILE A 250 1.76 -10.89 -6.72
CA ILE A 250 0.44 -10.24 -6.85
C ILE A 250 0.38 -8.97 -6.00
N ALA A 251 0.86 -9.03 -4.76
CA ALA A 251 0.92 -7.87 -3.87
C ALA A 251 1.84 -6.78 -4.42
N ASP A 252 3.00 -7.14 -4.98
CA ASP A 252 3.93 -6.20 -5.62
C ASP A 252 3.28 -5.48 -6.81
N VAL A 253 2.56 -6.22 -7.68
CA VAL A 253 1.81 -5.62 -8.81
C VAL A 253 0.71 -4.65 -8.32
N MET A 254 -0.03 -5.02 -7.28
CA MET A 254 -1.05 -4.14 -6.70
C MET A 254 -0.44 -2.89 -6.07
N ARG A 255 0.71 -3.02 -5.39
CA ARG A 255 1.46 -1.89 -4.85
C ARG A 255 1.92 -0.95 -5.97
N GLU A 256 2.45 -1.48 -7.06
CA GLU A 256 2.87 -0.68 -8.22
C GLU A 256 1.71 0.08 -8.85
N ASP A 257 0.56 -0.57 -9.03
CA ASP A 257 -0.64 0.09 -9.55
C ASP A 257 -1.13 1.20 -8.62
N ALA A 258 -1.16 0.96 -7.30
CA ALA A 258 -1.54 1.96 -6.33
C ALA A 258 -0.55 3.14 -6.29
N ARG A 259 0.76 2.86 -6.36
CA ARG A 259 1.80 3.89 -6.45
C ARG A 259 1.61 4.75 -7.69
N PHE A 260 1.34 4.12 -8.83
CA PHE A 260 1.05 4.81 -10.09
C PHE A 260 -0.19 5.70 -9.97
N GLY A 261 -1.27 5.18 -9.34
CA GLY A 261 -2.47 5.95 -9.05
C GLY A 261 -2.18 7.17 -8.17
N MET A 262 -1.43 6.99 -7.08
CA MET A 262 -1.02 8.07 -6.18
C MET A 262 -0.20 9.13 -6.90
N GLN A 263 0.79 8.74 -7.70
CA GLN A 263 1.60 9.68 -8.47
C GLN A 263 0.74 10.47 -9.47
N THR A 264 -0.17 9.79 -10.17
CA THR A 264 -1.04 10.42 -11.17
C THR A 264 -2.01 11.43 -10.55
N VAL A 265 -2.62 11.11 -9.40
CA VAL A 265 -3.52 12.06 -8.74
C VAL A 265 -2.75 13.25 -8.16
N ILE A 266 -1.56 13.03 -7.58
CA ILE A 266 -0.70 14.11 -7.09
C ILE A 266 -0.29 15.04 -8.22
N GLU A 267 0.14 14.48 -9.35
CA GLU A 267 0.53 15.26 -10.54
C GLU A 267 -0.66 16.03 -11.13
N LEU A 268 -1.85 15.45 -11.16
CA LEU A 268 -3.06 16.14 -11.62
C LEU A 268 -3.41 17.31 -10.71
N LEU A 269 -3.43 17.10 -9.39
CA LEU A 269 -3.82 18.13 -8.43
C LEU A 269 -2.74 19.22 -8.29
N GLY A 270 -1.47 18.82 -8.27
CA GLY A 270 -0.34 19.72 -8.13
C GLY A 270 0.04 20.47 -9.41
N GLY A 271 -0.14 19.84 -10.58
CA GLY A 271 0.24 20.40 -11.88
C GLY A 271 -0.64 21.56 -12.35
N GLN A 272 -1.86 21.72 -11.80
CA GLN A 272 -2.77 22.81 -12.20
C GLN A 272 -2.26 24.21 -11.81
N HIS A 273 -1.29 24.30 -10.90
CA HIS A 273 -0.73 25.59 -10.47
C HIS A 273 0.29 26.18 -11.46
N GLY A 274 0.94 25.36 -12.28
CA GLY A 274 1.98 25.81 -13.21
C GLY A 274 1.45 26.52 -14.46
N HIS A 275 0.18 26.27 -14.82
CA HIS A 275 -0.48 26.89 -15.97
C HIS A 275 -1.59 27.82 -15.48
N SER A 276 -1.19 28.88 -14.78
CA SER A 276 -2.09 29.96 -14.37
C SER A 276 -2.96 30.42 -15.56
N LEU A 277 -4.22 29.99 -15.54
CA LEU A 277 -5.35 30.53 -16.28
C LEU A 277 -5.64 32.00 -15.94
N ILE A 278 -4.94 32.57 -14.94
CA ILE A 278 -5.04 33.99 -14.52
C ILE A 278 -4.59 34.94 -15.65
N GLY A 279 -3.95 34.44 -16.72
CA GLY A 279 -3.64 35.24 -17.91
C GLY A 279 -4.74 35.30 -18.99
N ARG A 280 -5.92 34.70 -18.79
CA ARG A 280 -6.99 34.61 -19.82
C ARG A 280 -8.38 35.07 -19.39
N ILE A 281 -8.53 35.70 -18.22
CA ILE A 281 -9.75 36.41 -17.80
C ILE A 281 -9.46 37.91 -17.79
#